data_AF-A0A139MXH8-F1
#
_entry.id   AF-A0A139MXH8-F1
#
_cell.length_a   1.000
_cell.length_b   1.000
_cell.length_c   1.000
_cell.angle_alpha   90.00
_cell.angle_beta   90.00
_cell.angle_gamma   90.00
#
_symmetry.space_group_name_H-M   'P 1'
#
loop_
_entity.id
_entity.type
_entity.pdbx_description
1 polymer ?
#
loop_
_entity_poly.entity_id
_entity_poly.type
_entity_poly.pdbx_seq_one_letter_code
_entity_poly.pdbx_strand_id
1 'polypeptide(L)' 'MRAKSGPYQTEEACLSLVGSKPTTRYQEITVDYLDRNWQPQTITLNDFPAQICQHELDHLEGILI' A
#
# COMPACT_ATOMS: atom_id res chain seq x y z
N MET A 1 5.88 -7.26 1.93
CA MET A 1 5.57 -6.41 3.09
C MET A 1 6.10 -7.07 4.36
N ARG A 2 6.80 -6.34 5.24
CA ARG A 2 7.48 -6.90 6.42
C ARG A 2 6.64 -6.80 7.69
N ALA A 3 5.99 -5.66 7.92
CA ALA A 3 5.13 -5.42 9.08
C ALA A 3 3.98 -4.46 8.73
N LYS A 4 2.89 -4.52 9.48
CA LYS A 4 1.73 -3.62 9.34
C LYS A 4 0.97 -3.49 10.67
N SER A 5 0.45 -2.30 10.99
CA SER A 5 -0.29 -2.03 12.23
C SER A 5 -1.39 -0.97 12.04
N GLY A 6 -2.35 -0.93 12.97
CA GLY A 6 -3.45 0.04 12.97
C GLY A 6 -4.43 -0.11 11.80
N PRO A 7 -5.21 -1.21 11.72
CA PRO A 7 -6.20 -1.37 10.66
C PRO A 7 -7.32 -0.33 10.78
N TYR A 8 -7.75 0.23 9.65
CA TYR A 8 -8.84 1.19 9.56
C TYR A 8 -9.61 1.04 8.24
N GLN A 9 -10.86 1.51 8.23
CA GLN A 9 -11.69 1.57 7.04
C GLN A 9 -11.46 2.90 6.31
N THR A 10 -11.39 2.87 4.99
CA THR A 10 -11.21 4.04 4.13
C THR A 10 -11.89 3.82 2.78
N GLU A 11 -11.91 4.85 1.94
CA GLU A 11 -12.31 4.73 0.54
C GLU A 11 -11.13 5.06 -0.37
N GLU A 12 -11.01 4.31 -1.46
CA GLU A 12 -9.98 4.50 -2.49
C GLU A 12 -10.59 4.59 -3.87
N ALA A 13 -9.92 5.32 -4.76
CA ALA A 13 -10.16 5.28 -6.19
C ALA A 13 -8.88 4.78 -6.88
N CYS A 14 -9.04 4.12 -8.02
CA CYS A 14 -7.92 3.62 -8.82
C CYS A 14 -8.08 4.15 -10.24
N LEU A 15 -6.99 4.54 -10.92
CA LEU A 15 -7.06 4.92 -12.34
C LEU A 15 -7.56 3.78 -13.25
N SER A 16 -7.43 2.53 -12.80
CA SER A 16 -7.93 1.35 -13.50
C SER A 16 -9.42 1.07 -13.28
N LEU A 17 -10.10 1.82 -12.39
CA LEU A 17 -11.49 1.59 -12.00
C LEU A 17 -12.29 2.90 -12.00
N VAL A 18 -13.60 2.80 -12.24
CA VAL A 18 -14.50 3.96 -12.15
C VAL A 18 -15.05 4.07 -10.74
N GLY A 19 -14.94 5.26 -10.14
CA GLY A 19 -15.50 5.59 -8.82
C GLY A 19 -14.58 5.25 -7.65
N SER A 20 -15.08 5.47 -6.43
CA SER A 20 -14.44 5.05 -5.17
C SER A 20 -15.05 3.75 -4.66
N LYS A 21 -14.25 2.97 -3.92
CA LYS A 21 -14.67 1.74 -3.26
C LYS A 21 -14.15 1.72 -1.81
N PRO A 22 -14.93 1.18 -0.87
CA PRO A 22 -14.47 1.01 0.50
C PRO A 22 -13.42 -0.11 0.60
N THR A 23 -12.39 0.07 1.42
CA THR A 23 -11.34 -0.92 1.66
C THR A 23 -10.76 -0.79 3.08
N THR A 24 -10.03 -1.83 3.51
CA THR A 24 -9.33 -1.84 4.81
C THR A 24 -7.84 -1.67 4.60
N ARG A 25 -7.24 -0.72 5.32
CA ARG A 25 -5.81 -0.39 5.24
C ARG A 25 -5.18 -0.33 6.61
N TYR A 26 -3.85 -0.36 6.65
CA TYR A 26 -3.06 -0.26 7.87
C TYR A 26 -2.41 1.12 7.93
N GLN A 27 -2.50 1.78 9.09
CA GLN A 27 -1.95 3.12 9.32
C GLN A 27 -0.43 3.16 9.21
N GLU A 28 0.25 2.10 9.62
CA GLU A 28 1.70 1.99 9.52
C GLU A 28 2.07 0.68 8.81
N ILE A 29 3.02 0.75 7.88
CA ILE A 29 3.59 -0.42 7.21
C ILE A 29 5.12 -0.30 7.14
N THR A 30 5.79 -1.45 7.17
CA THR A 30 7.22 -1.57 6.83
C THR A 30 7.35 -2.44 5.59
N VAL A 31 8.06 -1.94 4.58
CA VAL A 31 8.24 -2.59 3.28
C VAL A 31 9.73 -2.72 2.96
N ASP A 32 10.14 -3.93 2.61
CA ASP A 32 11.44 -4.18 2.01
C ASP A 32 11.28 -4.15 0.48
N TYR A 33 12.18 -3.43 -0.19
CA TYR A 33 12.16 -3.30 -1.65
C TYR A 33 13.59 -3.16 -2.19
N LEU A 34 13.72 -3.26 -3.51
CA LEU A 34 14.96 -2.96 -4.21
C LEU A 34 14.82 -1.60 -4.88
N ASP A 35 15.79 -0.72 -4.70
CA ASP A 35 15.81 0.54 -5.43
C ASP A 35 16.21 0.33 -6.91
N ARG A 36 16.30 1.44 -7.66
CA ARG A 36 16.61 1.41 -9.10
C ARG A 36 18.00 0.83 -9.42
N ASN A 37 18.88 0.76 -8.44
CA ASN A 37 20.23 0.19 -8.54
C ASN A 37 20.29 -1.22 -7.95
N TRP A 38 19.15 -1.86 -7.71
CA TRP A 38 19.01 -3.19 -7.12
C TRP A 38 19.57 -3.30 -5.70
N GLN A 39 19.68 -2.16 -4.98
CA GLN A 39 20.12 -2.19 -3.59
C GLN A 39 18.94 -2.45 -2.65
N PRO A 40 19.08 -3.35 -1.66
CA PRO A 40 18.05 -3.57 -0.65
C PRO A 40 17.80 -2.33 0.20
N GLN A 41 16.53 -1.98 0.32
CA GLN A 41 16.04 -0.88 1.15
C GLN A 41 14.90 -1.36 2.04
N THR A 42 14.77 -0.75 3.21
CA THR A 42 13.61 -0.90 4.08
C THR A 42 13.04 0.48 4.36
N ILE A 43 11.74 0.65 4.16
CA ILE A 43 11.03 1.90 4.44
C ILE A 43 9.85 1.64 5.38
N THR A 44 9.64 2.55 6.33
CA THR A 44 8.42 2.61 7.13
C THR A 44 7.59 3.81 6.67
N LEU A 45 6.33 3.55 6.34
CA LEU A 45 5.38 4.55 5.87
C LEU A 45 4.22 4.63 6.85
N ASN A 46 3.65 5.83 6.99
CA ASN A 46 2.54 6.12 7.87
C ASN A 46 1.39 6.80 7.10
N ASP A 47 0.18 6.69 7.64
CA ASP A 47 -1.04 7.36 7.19
C ASP A 47 -1.29 7.19 5.67
N PHE A 48 -1.41 8.31 4.95
CA PHE A 48 -1.77 8.30 3.54
C PHE A 48 -0.68 7.69 2.63
N PRO A 49 0.63 7.96 2.80
CA PRO A 49 1.69 7.21 2.13
C PRO A 49 1.62 5.69 2.35
N ALA A 50 1.28 5.24 3.57
CA ALA A 50 1.10 3.82 3.84
C ALA A 50 -0.08 3.25 3.05
N GLN A 51 -1.19 3.98 3.00
CA GLN A 51 -2.38 3.62 2.23
C GLN A 51 -2.06 3.44 0.74
N ILE A 52 -1.41 4.43 0.12
CA ILE A 52 -1.03 4.38 -1.30
C ILE A 52 -0.10 3.19 -1.56
N CYS A 53 0.92 2.99 -0.72
CA CYS A 53 1.86 1.90 -0.94
C CYS A 53 1.17 0.52 -0.85
N GLN A 54 0.22 0.33 0.07
CA GLN A 54 -0.59 -0.89 0.13
C GLN A 54 -1.39 -1.10 -1.16
N HIS A 55 -2.03 -0.05 -1.68
CA HIS A 55 -2.76 -0.10 -2.96
C HIS A 55 -1.89 -0.56 -4.13
N GLU A 56 -0.71 0.07 -4.29
CA GLU A 56 0.18 -0.28 -5.40
C GLU A 56 0.80 -1.67 -5.24
N LEU A 57 1.02 -2.13 -4.00
CA LEU A 57 1.46 -3.51 -3.74
C LEU A 57 0.38 -4.54 -4.08
N ASP A 58 -0.89 -4.26 -3.81
CA ASP A 58 -2.01 -5.14 -4.17
C ASP A 58 -2.05 -5.39 -5.69
N HIS A 59 -1.79 -4.36 -6.52
CA HIS A 59 -1.70 -4.52 -7.97
C HIS A 59 -0.60 -5.50 -8.41
N LEU A 60 0.53 -5.54 -7.70
CA LEU A 60 1.61 -6.50 -8.00
C LEU A 60 1.18 -7.95 -7.75
N GLU A 61 0.19 -8.15 -6.88
CA GLU A 61 -0.41 -9.45 -6.57
C GLU A 61 -1.68 -9.72 -7.38
N GLY A 62 -2.07 -8.81 -8.28
CA GLY A 62 -3.30 -8.90 -9.08
C GLY A 62 -4.58 -8.66 -8.27
N ILE A 63 -4.46 -8.05 -7.09
CA ILE A 63 -5.57 -7.69 -6.22
C ILE A 63 -6.02 -6.26 -6.57
N LEU A 64 -7.33 -6.09 -6.76
CA LEU A 64 -7.96 -4.79 -6.99
C LEU A 64 -8.81 -4.41 -5.78
N ILE A 65 -8.93 -3.10 -5.54
CA ILE A 65 -9.82 -2.51 -4.54
C ILE A 65 -11.31 -2.65 -4.89
#